data_AF-A0A822B3K0-F1
#
_entry.id   AF-A0A822B3K0-F1
#
_cell.length_a   1.000
_cell.length_b   1.000
_cell.length_c   1.000
_cell.angle_alpha   90.00
_cell.angle_beta   90.00
_cell.angle_gamma   90.00
#
_symmetry.space_group_name_H-M   'P 1'
#
loop_
_entity.id
_entity.type
_entity.pdbx_description
1 polymer ?
#
loop_
_entity_poly.entity_id
_entity_poly.type
_entity_poly.pdbx_seq_one_letter_code
_entity_poly.pdbx_strand_id
1 'polypeptide(L)'
;VAIIDSGVDYLHPALGGCFGPQCKVAFGYDLVGDQYSPISSPIPVPDDDPMDNCSFSATGTHVAGIIAANATGISQTSFIPYVPFVGVAPQATLGAC
;
A
#
# COMPACT_ATOMS: atom_id res chain seq x y z
N VAL A 1 -10.20 -3.94 6.25
CA VAL A 1 -10.66 -3.51 4.92
C VAL A 1 -9.75 -4.15 3.89
N ALA A 2 -10.28 -4.83 2.88
CA ALA A 2 -9.48 -5.36 1.78
C ALA A 2 -9.57 -4.41 0.59
N ILE A 3 -8.44 -4.14 -0.05
CA ILE A 3 -8.29 -3.24 -1.20
C ILE A 3 -7.86 -4.11 -2.38
N ILE A 4 -8.53 -3.95 -3.52
CA ILE A 4 -8.16 -4.59 -4.79
C ILE A 4 -7.76 -3.46 -5.74
N ASP A 5 -6.46 -3.29 -5.98
CA ASP A 5 -5.89 -2.16 -6.75
C ASP A 5 -4.48 -2.52 -7.26
N SER A 6 -3.57 -1.55 -7.42
CA SER A 6 -2.18 -1.76 -7.83
C SER A 6 -1.24 -2.30 -6.73
N GLY A 7 -1.78 -2.81 -5.62
CA GLY A 7 -1.02 -3.10 -4.40
C GLY A 7 -0.97 -1.93 -3.40
N VAL A 8 -0.06 -2.00 -2.43
CA VAL A 8 0.14 -0.94 -1.44
C VAL A 8 1.61 -0.83 -1.02
N ASP A 9 2.15 0.38 -0.96
CA ASP A 9 3.40 0.67 -0.27
C ASP A 9 3.14 0.61 1.24
N TYR A 10 3.20 -0.60 1.79
CA TYR A 10 3.05 -0.84 3.23
C TYR A 10 4.24 -0.31 4.05
N LEU A 11 5.36 0.07 3.40
CA LEU A 11 6.49 0.72 4.07
C LEU A 11 6.27 2.23 4.24
N HIS A 12 5.25 2.80 3.59
CA HIS A 12 4.90 4.21 3.77
C HIS A 12 4.59 4.49 5.26
N PRO A 13 5.21 5.50 5.92
CA PRO A 13 5.05 5.72 7.35
C PRO A 13 3.61 5.98 7.79
N ALA A 14 2.82 6.63 6.92
CA ALA A 14 1.39 6.86 7.15
C ALA A 14 0.55 5.56 7.16
N LEU A 15 1.08 4.47 6.60
CA LEU A 15 0.45 3.15 6.52
C LEU A 15 1.08 2.13 7.47
N GLY A 16 1.92 2.58 8.40
CA GLY A 16 2.45 1.77 9.50
C GLY A 16 3.88 1.25 9.29
N GLY A 17 4.41 1.30 8.07
CA GLY A 17 5.83 1.01 7.81
C GLY A 17 6.22 -0.47 7.88
N CYS A 18 5.26 -1.40 7.79
CA CYS A 18 5.53 -2.83 7.82
C CYS A 18 4.38 -3.64 7.20
N PHE A 19 4.65 -4.91 6.87
CA PHE A 19 3.70 -5.87 6.33
C PHE A 19 3.59 -7.13 7.19
N GLY A 20 2.39 -7.68 7.29
CA GLY A 20 2.11 -8.95 7.95
C GLY A 20 1.46 -8.80 9.34
N PRO A 21 1.41 -9.88 10.14
CA PRO A 21 0.74 -9.87 11.42
C PRO A 21 1.16 -8.70 12.32
N GLN A 22 0.18 -8.00 12.90
CA GLN A 22 0.34 -6.81 13.73
C GLN A 22 0.72 -5.51 13.00
N CYS A 23 0.95 -5.55 11.69
CA CYS A 23 1.07 -4.35 10.87
C CYS A 23 -0.30 -3.78 10.48
N LYS A 24 -0.31 -2.53 10.05
CA LYS A 24 -1.54 -1.90 9.54
C LYS A 24 -1.96 -2.51 8.21
N VAL A 25 -1.02 -2.86 7.33
CA VAL A 25 -1.26 -3.79 6.21
C VAL A 25 -0.90 -5.19 6.70
N ALA A 26 -1.90 -5.97 7.09
CA ALA A 26 -1.67 -7.21 7.83
C ALA A 26 -1.62 -8.47 6.94
N PHE A 27 -2.16 -8.39 5.74
CA PHE A 27 -2.23 -9.49 4.79
C PHE A 27 -2.38 -8.93 3.38
N GLY A 28 -2.05 -9.73 2.38
CA GLY A 28 -2.22 -9.35 0.99
C GLY A 28 -1.58 -10.36 0.06
N TYR A 29 -1.80 -10.20 -1.23
CA TYR A 29 -1.33 -11.12 -2.26
C TYR A 29 -1.31 -10.41 -3.61
N ASP A 30 -0.18 -10.41 -4.32
CA ASP A 30 -0.15 -9.92 -5.70
C ASP A 30 -0.72 -11.00 -6.63
N LEU A 31 -1.87 -10.71 -7.23
CA LEU A 31 -2.56 -11.63 -8.14
C LEU A 31 -1.95 -11.70 -9.53
N VAL A 32 -1.03 -10.79 -9.88
CA VAL A 32 -0.54 -10.59 -11.25
C VAL A 32 0.98 -10.72 -11.33
N GLY A 33 1.72 -10.23 -10.34
CA GLY A 33 3.18 -10.28 -10.27
C GLY A 33 3.85 -9.00 -10.76
N ASP A 34 4.92 -8.62 -10.06
CA ASP A 34 5.75 -7.42 -10.32
C ASP A 34 6.19 -7.22 -11.78
N GLN A 35 6.43 -8.30 -12.51
CA GLN A 35 7.02 -8.28 -13.85
C GLN A 35 5.97 -8.36 -14.97
N TYR A 36 4.68 -8.30 -14.64
CA TYR A 36 3.64 -8.41 -15.65
C TYR A 36 3.66 -7.22 -16.62
N SER A 37 3.61 -7.53 -17.90
CA SER A 37 3.46 -6.56 -18.97
C SER A 37 2.63 -7.18 -20.08
N PRO A 38 1.54 -6.52 -20.53
CA PRO A 38 0.66 -7.09 -21.54
C PRO A 38 1.34 -7.34 -22.89
N ILE A 39 2.51 -6.75 -23.12
CA ILE A 39 3.27 -6.86 -24.38
C ILE A 39 4.51 -7.73 -24.21
N SER A 40 5.31 -7.50 -23.16
CA SER A 40 6.64 -8.12 -23.01
C SER A 40 6.69 -9.27 -22.02
N SER A 41 5.71 -9.40 -21.11
CA SER A 41 5.65 -10.46 -20.11
C SER A 41 4.18 -10.72 -19.68
N PRO A 42 3.36 -11.30 -20.57
CA PRO A 42 1.90 -11.32 -20.41
C PRO A 42 1.39 -12.47 -19.52
N ILE A 43 2.29 -13.27 -18.94
CA ILE A 43 1.93 -14.39 -18.08
C ILE A 43 2.02 -13.91 -16.63
N PRO A 44 0.90 -13.89 -15.88
CA PRO A 44 0.93 -13.56 -14.46
C PRO A 44 1.84 -14.51 -13.67
N VAL A 45 2.59 -13.95 -12.73
CA VAL A 45 3.42 -14.68 -11.77
C VAL A 45 3.04 -14.18 -10.37
N PRO A 46 1.92 -14.68 -9.82
CA PRO A 46 1.40 -14.19 -8.54
C PRO A 46 2.34 -14.55 -7.37
N ASP A 47 2.36 -13.71 -6.34
CA ASP A 47 3.14 -13.93 -5.12
C ASP A 47 2.48 -13.33 -3.87
N ASP A 48 3.09 -13.57 -2.70
CA ASP A 48 2.56 -13.16 -1.41
C ASP A 48 2.90 -11.69 -1.03
N ASP A 49 3.52 -10.91 -1.92
CA ASP A 49 3.97 -9.54 -1.65
C ASP A 49 3.11 -8.51 -2.39
N PRO A 50 2.11 -7.89 -1.74
CA PRO A 50 1.22 -6.91 -2.38
C PRO A 50 1.89 -5.53 -2.54
N MET A 51 3.22 -5.46 -2.61
CA MET A 51 3.97 -4.21 -2.64
C MET A 51 3.67 -3.42 -3.90
N ASP A 52 3.25 -2.17 -3.72
CA ASP A 52 3.21 -1.21 -4.81
C ASP A 52 4.57 -0.53 -4.89
N ASN A 53 5.40 -1.01 -5.81
CA ASN A 53 6.83 -0.66 -5.94
C ASN A 53 7.10 0.78 -6.45
N CYS A 54 6.31 1.76 -6.02
CA CYS A 54 6.31 3.13 -6.55
C CYS A 54 6.18 3.13 -8.08
N SER A 55 5.34 2.25 -8.59
CA SER A 55 4.95 2.23 -9.99
C SER A 55 4.33 3.59 -10.35
N PHE A 56 4.38 3.99 -11.63
CA PHE A 56 3.72 5.22 -12.10
C PHE A 56 2.20 5.26 -11.76
N SER A 57 1.63 4.12 -11.37
CA SER A 57 0.24 3.93 -10.99
C SER A 57 0.10 3.54 -9.52
N ALA A 58 0.78 4.22 -8.58
CA ALA A 58 0.69 3.95 -7.14
C ALA A 58 -0.69 4.26 -6.50
N THR A 59 -1.76 3.89 -7.21
CA THR A 59 -3.16 4.19 -6.98
C THR A 59 -3.66 3.44 -5.76
N GLY A 60 -3.24 2.19 -5.57
CA GLY A 60 -3.62 1.40 -4.40
C GLY A 60 -3.04 1.98 -3.11
N THR A 61 -1.80 2.48 -3.13
CA THR A 61 -1.22 3.24 -2.01
C THR A 61 -2.01 4.50 -1.69
N HIS A 62 -2.41 5.26 -2.72
CA HIS A 62 -3.21 6.47 -2.54
C HIS A 62 -4.61 6.16 -1.98
N VAL A 63 -5.27 5.11 -2.49
CA VAL A 63 -6.57 4.62 -1.99
C VAL A 63 -6.45 4.15 -0.54
N ALA A 64 -5.42 3.38 -0.20
CA ALA A 64 -5.12 2.98 1.18
C ALA A 64 -4.95 4.19 2.10
N GLY A 65 -4.33 5.25 1.59
CA GLY A 65 -4.19 6.54 2.27
C GLY A 65 -5.53 7.16 2.64
N ILE A 66 -6.46 7.26 1.69
CA ILE A 66 -7.82 7.77 1.91
C ILE A 66 -8.55 6.93 2.97
N ILE A 67 -8.36 5.61 2.95
CA ILE A 67 -9.08 4.70 3.85
C ILE A 67 -8.52 4.78 5.27
N ALA A 68 -7.22 4.60 5.48
CA ALA A 68 -6.72 4.28 6.82
C ALA A 68 -5.35 4.87 7.19
N ALA A 69 -4.82 5.84 6.43
CA ALA A 69 -3.57 6.48 6.80
C ALA A 69 -3.66 7.24 8.12
N ASN A 70 -2.53 7.35 8.80
CA ASN A 70 -2.33 8.28 9.90
C ASN A 70 -1.01 9.04 9.72
N ALA A 71 -1.09 10.28 9.28
CA ALA A 71 0.07 11.14 9.03
C ALA A 71 0.28 12.22 10.12
N THR A 72 -0.44 12.16 11.25
CA THR A 72 -0.40 13.23 12.28
C THR A 72 0.91 13.31 13.06
N GLY A 73 1.75 12.26 13.02
CA GLY A 73 2.99 12.14 13.77
C GLY A 73 4.24 11.89 12.92
N ILE A 74 4.16 12.08 11.59
CA ILE A 74 5.30 11.79 10.71
C ILE A 74 6.30 12.95 10.75
N SER A 75 7.51 12.65 11.23
CA SER A 75 8.64 13.59 11.29
C SER A 75 9.81 13.20 10.38
N GLN A 76 9.67 12.11 9.60
CA GLN A 76 10.71 11.65 8.67
C GLN A 76 10.80 12.59 7.49
N THR A 77 11.97 13.19 7.23
CA THR A 77 12.18 14.28 6.26
C THR A 77 11.59 14.03 4.86
N SER A 78 11.66 12.79 4.36
CA SER A 78 11.11 12.43 3.05
C SER A 78 9.59 12.20 3.03
N PHE A 79 8.93 12.16 4.18
CA PHE A 79 7.51 11.84 4.34
C PHE A 79 6.73 12.87 5.17
N ILE A 80 7.36 13.99 5.58
CA ILE A 80 6.68 15.02 6.38
C ILE A 80 5.58 15.66 5.53
N PRO A 81 4.29 15.53 5.91
CA PRO A 81 3.21 16.15 5.16
C PRO A 81 3.20 17.67 5.39
N TYR A 82 2.91 18.45 4.36
CA TYR A 82 2.70 19.91 4.50
C TYR A 82 1.51 20.22 5.41
N VAL A 83 0.43 19.43 5.28
CA VAL A 83 -0.71 19.41 6.21
C VAL A 83 -0.91 17.97 6.68
N PRO A 84 -0.77 17.67 7.98
CA PRO A 84 -1.05 16.34 8.50
C PRO A 84 -2.49 15.90 8.20
N PHE A 85 -2.66 14.64 7.81
CA PHE A 85 -3.96 14.09 7.43
C PHE A 85 -4.20 12.71 8.06
N VAL A 86 -5.46 12.30 8.06
CA VAL A 86 -5.92 10.97 8.47
C VAL A 86 -6.88 10.42 7.43
N GLY A 87 -6.86 9.10 7.24
CA GLY A 87 -7.88 8.40 6.47
C GLY A 87 -9.21 8.35 7.22
N VAL A 88 -10.25 7.88 6.54
CA VAL A 88 -11.62 7.78 7.09
C VAL A 88 -11.70 6.82 8.30
N ALA A 89 -10.95 5.72 8.26
CA ALA A 89 -10.89 4.67 9.27
C ALA A 89 -9.43 4.41 9.69
N PRO A 90 -8.78 5.34 10.41
CA PRO A 90 -7.34 5.29 10.67
C PRO A 90 -6.91 4.17 11.62
N GLN A 91 -7.85 3.49 12.29
CA GLN A 91 -7.57 2.33 13.14
C GLN A 91 -7.85 0.98 12.44
N ALA A 92 -8.35 1.00 11.20
CA ALA A 92 -8.60 -0.23 10.47
C ALA A 92 -7.28 -0.94 10.10
N THR A 93 -7.33 -2.27 10.17
CA THR A 93 -6.36 -3.16 9.52
C THR A 93 -6.73 -3.29 8.04
N LEU A 94 -5.73 -3.16 7.18
CA LEU A 94 -5.82 -3.28 5.74
C LEU A 94 -5.31 -4.66 5.29
N GLY A 95 -5.87 -5.12 4.18
CA GLY A 95 -5.16 -6.01 3.29
C GLY A 95 -5.26 -5.53 1.84
N ALA A 96 -4.32 -5.95 1.02
CA ALA A 96 -4.17 -5.46 -0.35
C ALA A 96 -3.92 -6.60 -1.33
N CYS A 97 -4.44 -6.48 -2.53
CA CYS A 97 -4.16 -7.36 -3.66
C CYS A 97 -4.39 -6.63 -4.99
#